data_AF-A0A9E6F5N1-F1
#
_entry.id   AF-A0A9E6F5N1-F1
#
_cell.length_a   1.000
_cell.length_b   1.000
_cell.length_c   1.000
_cell.angle_alpha   90.00
_cell.angle_beta   90.00
_cell.angle_gamma   90.00
#
_symmetry.space_group_name_H-M   'P 1'
#
loop_
_entity.id
_entity.type
_entity.pdbx_description
1 polymer ?
#
loop_
_entity_poly.entity_id
_entity_poly.type
_entity_poly.pdbx_seq_one_letter_code
_entity_poly.pdbx_strand_id
1 'polypeptide(L)'
;PAHGFKPMCTKLANMSKGPFIFTYAPYNRLLAFQHWVGGHFPKNERRTEIQMLKDSVVKETLEAAGMRINRTKRISHAFYHAALVEAVPIR
;
A
#
# COMPACT_ATOMS: atom_id res chain seq x y z
N PRO A 1 5.02 5.51 9.63
CA PRO A 1 5.44 4.13 9.23
C PRO A 1 4.26 3.18 9.39
N ALA A 2 3.99 2.31 8.41
CA ALA A 2 2.80 1.44 8.42
C ALA A 2 2.97 0.24 9.35
N HIS A 3 3.05 0.50 10.65
CA HIS A 3 3.38 -0.47 11.69
C HIS A 3 2.43 -1.69 11.69
N GLY A 4 1.15 -1.48 11.36
CA GLY A 4 0.15 -2.54 11.27
C GLY A 4 0.11 -3.30 9.94
N PHE A 5 0.76 -2.81 8.87
CA PHE A 5 0.59 -3.40 7.54
C PHE A 5 1.11 -4.84 7.47
N LYS A 6 2.34 -5.07 7.92
CA LYS A 6 2.97 -6.40 7.84
C LYS A 6 2.13 -7.49 8.53
N PRO A 7 1.81 -7.38 9.83
CA PRO A 7 1.05 -8.43 10.52
C PRO A 7 -0.36 -8.62 9.93
N MET A 8 -1.03 -7.54 9.53
CA MET A 8 -2.35 -7.59 8.88
C MET A 8 -2.28 -8.32 7.54
N CYS A 9 -1.37 -7.92 6.66
CA CYS A 9 -1.22 -8.49 5.33
C CYS A 9 -0.87 -9.98 5.39
N THR A 10 0.08 -10.36 6.26
CA THR A 10 0.43 -11.78 6.47
C THR A 10 -0.75 -12.59 6.98
N LYS A 11 -1.51 -12.08 7.96
CA LYS A 11 -2.68 -12.80 8.50
C LYS A 11 -3.75 -13.03 7.42
N LEU A 12 -4.05 -12.01 6.62
CA LEU A 12 -5.04 -12.10 5.53
C LEU A 12 -4.56 -13.03 4.40
N ALA A 13 -3.29 -12.94 4.01
CA ALA A 13 -2.70 -13.82 3.02
C ALA A 13 -2.81 -15.31 3.43
N ASN A 14 -2.49 -15.63 4.69
CA ASN A 14 -2.58 -16.99 5.23
C ASN A 14 -4.02 -17.52 5.33
N MET A 15 -5.02 -16.63 5.38
CA MET A 15 -6.44 -17.01 5.34
C MET A 15 -6.95 -17.24 3.92
N SER A 16 -6.19 -16.82 2.90
CA SER A 16 -6.58 -17.00 1.50
C SER A 16 -6.26 -18.42 1.02
N LYS A 17 -7.22 -19.05 0.33
CA LYS A 17 -7.04 -20.38 -0.30
C LYS A 17 -6.63 -20.28 -1.79
N GLY A 18 -6.41 -19.07 -2.29
CA GLY A 18 -6.28 -18.76 -3.70
C GLY A 18 -5.75 -17.34 -3.90
N PRO A 19 -6.09 -16.66 -5.01
CA PRO A 19 -5.65 -15.29 -5.24
C PRO A 19 -6.09 -14.34 -4.12
N PHE A 20 -5.14 -13.54 -3.61
CA PHE A 20 -5.37 -12.47 -2.64
C PHE A 20 -5.25 -11.13 -3.36
N ILE A 21 -6.36 -10.37 -3.38
CA ILE A 21 -6.46 -9.10 -4.11
C ILE A 21 -6.67 -7.96 -3.12
N PHE A 22 -5.86 -6.92 -3.23
CA PHE A 22 -5.98 -5.74 -2.37
C PHE A 22 -5.42 -4.49 -3.05
N THR A 23 -5.78 -3.33 -2.49
CA THR A 23 -5.25 -2.03 -2.92
C THR A 23 -4.45 -1.36 -1.80
N TYR A 24 -3.42 -0.61 -2.15
CA TYR A 24 -2.73 0.27 -1.21
C TYR A 24 -2.39 1.61 -1.86
N ALA A 25 -2.14 2.63 -1.04
CA ALA A 25 -1.60 3.91 -1.50
C ALA A 25 -0.09 3.74 -1.74
N PRO A 26 0.39 3.75 -3.00
CA PRO A 26 1.81 3.60 -3.28
C PRO A 26 2.57 4.85 -2.84
N TYR A 27 3.80 4.67 -2.38
CA TYR A 27 4.69 5.77 -2.07
C TYR A 27 4.98 6.61 -3.32
N ASN A 28 4.54 7.87 -3.30
CA ASN A 28 4.79 8.84 -4.36
C ASN A 28 5.58 10.04 -3.80
N ARG A 29 6.78 10.29 -4.35
CA ARG A 29 7.63 11.43 -3.95
C ARG A 29 6.97 12.79 -4.20
N LEU A 30 6.15 12.92 -5.24
CA LEU A 30 5.44 14.16 -5.57
C LEU A 30 4.38 14.51 -4.51
N LEU A 31 3.63 13.51 -4.05
CA LEU A 31 2.68 13.68 -2.94
C LEU A 31 3.40 13.97 -1.63
N ALA A 32 4.54 13.32 -1.36
CA ALA A 32 5.35 13.63 -0.18
C ALA A 32 5.83 15.08 -0.18
N PHE A 33 6.23 15.60 -1.35
CA PHE A 33 6.61 17.00 -1.54
C PHE A 33 5.42 17.96 -1.39
N GLN A 34 4.26 17.66 -1.98
CA GLN A 34 3.03 18.43 -1.79
C GLN A 34 2.53 18.38 -0.34
N HIS A 35 2.71 17.25 0.36
CA HIS A 35 2.46 17.13 1.79
C HIS A 35 3.37 18.03 2.62
N TRP A 36 4.63 18.16 2.22
CA TRP A 36 5.63 19.04 2.84
C TRP A 36 5.31 20.53 2.61
N VAL A 37 5.00 20.93 1.36
CA VAL A 37 4.57 22.31 1.03
C VAL A 37 3.26 22.67 1.73
N GLY A 38 2.28 21.77 1.75
CA GLY A 38 0.99 21.98 2.43
C GLY A 38 1.07 21.95 3.96
N GLY A 39 2.21 21.60 4.56
CA GLY A 39 2.44 21.71 6.01
C GLY A 39 2.62 23.14 6.52
N HIS A 40 2.71 24.12 5.60
CA HIS A 40 2.81 25.55 5.89
C HIS A 40 1.43 26.27 5.94
N PHE A 41 0.31 25.56 5.71
CA PHE A 41 -1.06 26.09 5.76
C PHE A 41 -1.80 25.63 7.04
N PRO A 42 -2.78 26.40 7.56
CA PRO A 42 -3.32 26.24 8.91
C PRO A 42 -3.96 24.87 9.17
N LYS A 43 -3.66 24.31 10.35
CA LYS A 43 -3.82 22.89 10.72
C LYS A 43 -5.22 22.48 11.21
N ASN A 44 -6.25 23.28 10.98
CA ASN A 44 -7.57 23.09 11.62
C ASN A 44 -8.46 22.00 10.98
N GLU A 45 -8.05 21.40 9.87
CA GLU A 45 -8.72 20.22 9.30
C GLU A 45 -7.79 19.01 9.40
N ARG A 46 -8.17 18.02 10.21
CA ARG A 46 -7.42 16.77 10.41
C ARG A 46 -7.16 16.09 9.06
N ARG A 47 -5.93 16.22 8.55
CA ARG A 47 -5.41 15.36 7.48
C ARG A 47 -5.61 13.90 7.88
N THR A 48 -6.34 13.13 7.07
CA THR A 48 -6.24 11.67 7.08
C THR A 48 -4.77 11.31 6.92
N GLU A 49 -4.16 10.66 7.92
CA GLU A 49 -2.80 10.16 7.82
C GLU A 49 -2.77 9.02 6.79
N ILE A 50 -2.65 9.38 5.50
CA ILE A 50 -2.51 8.40 4.42
C ILE A 50 -1.15 7.72 4.61
N GLN A 51 -1.19 6.45 5.01
CA GLN A 51 0.00 5.63 5.14
C GLN A 51 0.39 5.07 3.77
N MET A 52 1.28 5.79 3.09
CA MET A 52 1.87 5.30 1.86
C MET A 52 2.80 4.12 2.12
N LEU A 53 2.70 3.10 1.27
CA LEU A 53 3.55 1.90 1.32
C LEU A 53 4.52 1.90 0.14
N LYS A 54 5.76 1.49 0.41
CA LYS A 54 6.71 1.16 -0.66
C LYS A 54 6.33 -0.19 -1.25
N ASP A 55 6.40 -0.30 -2.57
CA ASP A 55 6.14 -1.56 -3.29
C ASP A 55 7.02 -2.71 -2.78
N SER A 56 8.27 -2.41 -2.36
CA SER A 56 9.17 -3.41 -1.78
C SER A 56 8.64 -3.99 -0.47
N VAL A 57 8.07 -3.15 0.41
CA VAL A 57 7.48 -3.61 1.68
C VAL A 57 6.29 -4.53 1.41
N VAL A 58 5.47 -4.20 0.42
CA VAL A 58 4.32 -5.03 0.01
C VAL A 58 4.82 -6.37 -0.54
N LYS A 59 5.80 -6.35 -1.44
CA LYS A 59 6.40 -7.54 -2.04
C LYS A 59 7.01 -8.47 -0.98
N GLU A 60 7.91 -7.96 -0.15
CA GLU A 60 8.59 -8.72 0.91
C GLU A 60 7.59 -9.34 1.89
N THR A 61 6.51 -8.63 2.23
CA THR A 61 5.48 -9.13 3.15
C THR A 61 4.68 -10.29 2.55
N LEU A 62 4.36 -10.21 1.26
CA LEU A 62 3.67 -11.29 0.55
C LEU A 62 4.57 -12.52 0.40
N GLU A 63 5.84 -12.32 0.02
CA GLU A 63 6.81 -13.41 -0.11
C GLU A 63 7.01 -14.13 1.23
N ALA A 64 7.12 -13.40 2.33
CA ALA A 64 7.18 -13.97 3.67
C ALA A 64 5.90 -14.73 4.09
N ALA A 65 4.76 -14.44 3.46
CA ALA A 65 3.49 -15.12 3.68
C ALA A 65 3.24 -16.27 2.68
N GLY A 66 4.26 -16.69 1.91
CA GLY A 66 4.11 -17.77 0.92
C GLY A 66 3.32 -17.37 -0.33
N MET A 67 3.22 -16.08 -0.62
CA MET A 67 2.51 -15.52 -1.77
C MET A 67 3.49 -14.81 -2.71
N ARG A 68 3.23 -14.85 -4.02
CA ARG A 68 3.93 -14.05 -5.03
C ARG A 68 2.98 -13.10 -5.74
N ILE A 69 3.46 -11.91 -6.09
CA ILE A 69 2.68 -10.98 -6.91
C ILE A 69 2.53 -11.57 -8.32
N ASN A 70 1.29 -11.65 -8.80
CA ASN A 70 0.96 -12.07 -10.16
C ASN A 70 0.75 -10.86 -11.08
N ARG A 71 -0.06 -9.90 -10.63
CA ARG A 71 -0.40 -8.69 -11.39
C ARG A 71 -0.44 -7.47 -10.49
N THR A 72 -0.07 -6.34 -11.06
CA THR A 72 -0.19 -5.04 -10.41
C THR A 72 -0.73 -4.02 -11.40
N LYS A 73 -1.70 -3.20 -10.98
CA LYS A 73 -2.19 -2.05 -11.75
C LYS A 73 -2.13 -0.80 -10.89
N ARG A 74 -1.40 0.22 -11.36
CA ARG A 74 -1.42 1.55 -10.77
C ARG A 74 -2.56 2.38 -11.36
N ILE A 75 -3.29 3.05 -10.48
CA ILE A 75 -4.34 4.01 -10.81
C ILE A 75 -3.88 5.36 -10.26
N SER A 76 -3.87 6.37 -11.12
CA SER A 76 -3.43 7.72 -10.78
C SER A 76 -4.38 8.72 -11.43
N HIS A 77 -5.12 9.47 -10.63
CA HIS A 77 -6.04 10.49 -11.10
C HIS A 77 -6.12 11.64 -10.09
N ALA A 78 -5.68 12.84 -10.50
CA ALA A 78 -5.56 14.01 -9.63
C ALA A 78 -4.82 13.67 -8.31
N PHE A 79 -5.52 13.69 -7.18
CA PHE A 79 -4.97 13.38 -5.85
C PHE A 79 -5.15 11.91 -5.46
N TYR A 80 -5.85 11.11 -6.26
CA TYR A 80 -6.09 9.70 -6.00
C TYR A 80 -5.01 8.83 -6.63
N HIS A 81 -4.22 8.17 -5.77
CA HIS A 81 -3.18 7.25 -6.18
C HIS A 81 -3.35 5.92 -5.45
N ALA A 82 -3.58 4.85 -6.21
CA ALA A 82 -3.74 3.50 -5.69
C ALA A 82 -2.96 2.48 -6.53
N ALA A 83 -2.47 1.44 -5.89
CA ALA A 83 -1.92 0.26 -6.52
C ALA A 83 -2.81 -0.93 -6.19
N LEU A 84 -3.41 -1.52 -7.21
CA LEU A 84 -4.14 -2.79 -7.14
C LEU A 84 -3.14 -3.93 -7.34
N VAL A 85 -3.15 -4.89 -6.43
CA VAL A 85 -2.28 -6.07 -6.46
C VAL A 85 -3.13 -7.33 -6.44
N GLU A 86 -2.78 -8.28 -7.30
CA GLU A 86 -3.18 -9.67 -7.21
C GLU A 86 -1.95 -10.49 -6.82
N ALA A 87 -2.02 -11.16 -5.68
CA ALA A 87 -1.03 -12.12 -5.20
C ALA A 87 -1.59 -13.54 -5.27
N VAL A 88 -0.75 -14.52 -5.54
CA VAL A 88 -1.14 -15.94 -5.64
C VAL A 88 -0.22 -16.81 -4.79
N PRO A 89 -0.67 -17.97 -4.28
CA PRO A 89 0.18 -18.87 -3.52
C PRO A 89 1.40 -19.31 -4.32
N ILE A 90 2.56 -19.37 -3.66
CA ILE A 90 3.76 -20.04 -4.16
C ILE A 90 3.50 -21.53 -3.98
N ARG A 91 3.38 -22.26 -5.10
CA ARG A 91 3.25 -23.72 -5.11
C ARG A 91 4.62 -24.38 -4.97
#